data_AF-A0A4Y8CK47-F1
#
_entry.id   AF-A0A4Y8CK47-F1
#
_cell.length_a   1.000
_cell.length_b   1.000
_cell.length_c   1.000
_cell.angle_alpha   90.00
_cell.angle_beta   90.00
_cell.angle_gamma   90.00
#
_symmetry.space_group_name_H-M   'P 1'
#
loop_
_entity.id
_entity.type
_entity.pdbx_description
1 polymer ?
#
loop_
_entity_poly.entity_id
_entity_poly.type
_entity_poly.pdbx_seq_one_letter_code
_entity_poly.pdbx_strand_id
1 'polypeptide(L)'
;MTRGPCIAFETLERAGAAKVWLDSEAGQQTMTEAFNSTSRFARLQSIKTALAGTNLYPRFKTTTGDAMGMNMISKGVEHALKVMSTECGFDDMDIISVSGNFCTDKKAAAVNWIDGRGKSVVAEAIIPGDVVRKVLKTDVDTLVELNIAKNLVGSAMAGAMGGFNAHAANIVAAIFLATGQDPAQVVESSSCITLMKNLRGNLQISVSMPSIEVGTLGGGTILEPQSAMLDLLGVRGSNTTNPGDNARKLARVIAAAVLAGELSLCSALAAGHLVQSHMAHNRSAPATRANTPGPASGAQTPVTAAMTAMRERAGLAALSPAAVLRAAGTKK
;
A
#
# COMPACT_ATOMS: atom_id res chain seq x y z
N MET A 1 -8.92 1.98 -10.12
CA MET A 1 -9.19 2.19 -8.68
C MET A 1 -10.61 1.72 -8.37
N THR A 2 -10.93 1.39 -7.12
CA THR A 2 -12.26 0.88 -6.74
C THR A 2 -12.82 1.53 -5.47
N ARG A 3 -14.15 1.59 -5.38
CA ARG A 3 -14.91 2.04 -4.21
C ARG A 3 -16.13 1.14 -4.07
N GLY A 4 -16.34 0.59 -2.89
CA GLY A 4 -17.45 -0.29 -2.57
C GLY A 4 -18.29 0.28 -1.43
N PRO A 5 -19.31 1.10 -1.71
CA PRO A 5 -20.33 1.50 -0.74
C PRO A 5 -21.10 0.31 -0.16
N CYS A 6 -21.78 0.57 0.95
CA CYS A 6 -22.83 -0.26 1.53
C CYS A 6 -24.14 0.54 1.44
N ILE A 7 -25.11 0.00 0.73
CA ILE A 7 -26.47 0.53 0.65
C ILE A 7 -27.43 -0.49 1.23
N ALA A 8 -28.48 -0.05 1.91
CA ALA A 8 -29.45 -0.90 2.59
C ALA A 8 -30.87 -0.61 2.09
N PHE A 9 -31.71 -1.62 2.17
CA PHE A 9 -33.14 -1.55 1.89
C PHE A 9 -33.92 -2.14 3.07
N GLU A 10 -35.22 -1.85 3.14
CA GLU A 10 -36.09 -2.41 4.18
C GLU A 10 -36.24 -3.94 4.02
N THR A 11 -36.34 -4.42 2.79
CA THR A 11 -36.59 -5.84 2.49
C THR A 11 -35.56 -6.45 1.54
N LEU A 12 -35.37 -7.76 1.64
CA LEU A 12 -34.48 -8.51 0.74
C LEU A 12 -34.98 -8.45 -0.71
N GLU A 13 -36.29 -8.42 -0.92
CA GLU A 13 -36.89 -8.30 -2.26
C GLU A 13 -36.47 -6.98 -2.92
N ARG A 14 -36.52 -5.86 -2.18
CA ARG A 14 -36.07 -4.55 -2.69
C ARG A 14 -34.57 -4.52 -2.95
N ALA A 15 -33.76 -5.05 -2.04
CA ALA A 15 -32.31 -5.19 -2.26
C ALA A 15 -32.01 -6.07 -3.51
N GLY A 16 -32.78 -7.12 -3.72
CA GLY A 16 -32.72 -7.99 -4.90
C GLY A 16 -33.07 -7.25 -6.19
N ALA A 17 -34.15 -6.46 -6.19
CA ALA A 17 -34.54 -5.62 -7.32
C ALA A 17 -33.45 -4.60 -7.67
N ALA A 18 -32.85 -3.96 -6.66
CA ALA A 18 -31.73 -3.03 -6.85
C ALA A 18 -30.49 -3.71 -7.44
N LYS A 19 -30.15 -4.93 -6.98
CA LYS A 19 -29.06 -5.72 -7.56
C LYS A 19 -29.32 -6.07 -9.02
N VAL A 20 -30.51 -6.59 -9.33
CA VAL A 20 -30.89 -6.96 -10.71
C VAL A 20 -30.83 -5.74 -11.64
N TRP A 21 -31.29 -4.59 -11.17
CA TRP A 21 -31.19 -3.35 -11.92
C TRP A 21 -29.74 -2.91 -12.13
N LEU A 22 -28.91 -2.88 -11.09
CA LEU A 22 -27.49 -2.53 -11.20
C LEU A 22 -26.70 -3.47 -12.11
N ASP A 23 -27.08 -4.74 -12.19
CA ASP A 23 -26.45 -5.73 -13.07
C ASP A 23 -27.00 -5.69 -14.51
N SER A 24 -28.12 -4.98 -14.75
CA SER A 24 -28.70 -4.81 -16.08
C SER A 24 -27.92 -3.79 -16.93
N GLU A 25 -28.08 -3.86 -18.25
CA GLU A 25 -27.47 -2.89 -19.18
C GLU A 25 -27.93 -1.46 -18.88
N ALA A 26 -29.23 -1.27 -18.64
CA ALA A 26 -29.80 0.03 -18.29
C ALA A 26 -29.19 0.60 -17.01
N GLY A 27 -29.11 -0.19 -15.94
CA GLY A 27 -28.50 0.26 -14.67
C GLY A 27 -27.02 0.56 -14.80
N GLN A 28 -26.24 -0.31 -15.47
CA GLN A 28 -24.82 -0.04 -15.73
C GLN A 28 -24.63 1.24 -16.55
N GLN A 29 -25.46 1.47 -17.58
CA GLN A 29 -25.38 2.67 -18.41
C GLN A 29 -25.70 3.93 -17.60
N THR A 30 -26.84 3.98 -16.91
CA THR A 30 -27.23 5.14 -16.10
C THR A 30 -26.20 5.46 -15.03
N MET A 31 -25.69 4.45 -14.32
CA MET A 31 -24.66 4.64 -13.30
C MET A 31 -23.32 5.10 -13.91
N THR A 32 -22.98 4.62 -15.11
CA THR A 32 -21.79 5.06 -15.85
C THR A 32 -21.88 6.52 -16.26
N GLU A 33 -23.02 6.95 -16.80
CA GLU A 33 -23.28 8.33 -17.21
C GLU A 33 -23.21 9.28 -16.01
N ALA A 34 -23.91 8.94 -14.93
CA ALA A 34 -23.88 9.70 -13.68
C ALA A 34 -22.46 9.76 -13.09
N PHE A 35 -21.77 8.63 -12.98
CA PHE A 35 -20.42 8.59 -12.42
C PHE A 35 -19.44 9.44 -13.25
N ASN A 36 -19.46 9.30 -14.58
CA ASN A 36 -18.52 9.95 -15.49
C ASN A 36 -18.74 11.46 -15.60
N SER A 37 -19.94 11.98 -15.31
CA SER A 37 -20.24 13.42 -15.31
C SER A 37 -19.39 14.20 -14.30
N THR A 38 -18.90 13.52 -13.25
CA THR A 38 -18.20 14.15 -12.12
C THR A 38 -16.73 14.50 -12.41
N SER A 39 -16.13 13.94 -13.46
CA SER A 39 -14.71 14.05 -13.76
C SER A 39 -14.38 13.80 -15.23
N ARG A 40 -13.41 14.57 -15.76
CA ARG A 40 -12.88 14.36 -17.11
C ARG A 40 -11.98 13.13 -17.22
N PHE A 41 -11.45 12.62 -16.10
CA PHE A 41 -10.49 11.52 -16.07
C PHE A 41 -11.08 10.22 -15.53
N ALA A 42 -12.15 10.29 -14.74
CA ALA A 42 -12.80 9.11 -14.20
C ALA A 42 -13.64 8.46 -15.28
N ARG A 43 -13.36 7.21 -15.63
CA ARG A 43 -14.19 6.42 -16.55
C ARG A 43 -14.56 5.12 -15.89
N LEU A 44 -15.83 5.02 -15.46
CA LEU A 44 -16.38 3.80 -14.89
C LEU A 44 -16.24 2.66 -15.89
N GLN A 45 -15.71 1.53 -15.42
CA GLN A 45 -15.45 0.34 -16.22
C GLN A 45 -16.46 -0.76 -15.93
N SER A 46 -16.84 -0.91 -14.66
CA SER A 46 -17.81 -1.92 -14.21
C SER A 46 -18.27 -1.63 -12.79
N ILE A 47 -19.44 -2.13 -12.46
CA ILE A 47 -19.94 -2.25 -11.09
C ILE A 47 -20.17 -3.74 -10.82
N LYS A 48 -19.47 -4.29 -9.82
CA LYS A 48 -19.69 -5.67 -9.35
C LYS A 48 -20.50 -5.65 -8.06
N THR A 49 -21.66 -6.30 -8.03
CA THR A 49 -22.56 -6.27 -6.88
C THR A 49 -22.45 -7.53 -6.01
N ALA A 50 -22.67 -7.37 -4.72
CA ALA A 50 -22.85 -8.49 -3.78
C ALA A 50 -23.95 -8.14 -2.77
N LEU A 51 -24.76 -9.12 -2.36
CA LEU A 51 -25.81 -8.97 -1.34
C LEU A 51 -25.42 -9.69 -0.04
N ALA A 52 -25.82 -9.11 1.09
CA ALA A 52 -25.82 -9.78 2.39
C ALA A 52 -27.06 -9.35 3.17
N GLY A 53 -28.10 -10.20 3.17
CA GLY A 53 -29.41 -9.82 3.69
C GLY A 53 -29.97 -8.64 2.89
N THR A 54 -30.43 -7.59 3.59
CA THR A 54 -30.98 -6.39 2.97
C THR A 54 -29.91 -5.36 2.55
N ASN A 55 -28.62 -5.68 2.75
CA ASN A 55 -27.50 -4.83 2.33
C ASN A 55 -26.97 -5.25 0.95
N LEU A 56 -26.66 -4.24 0.13
CA LEU A 56 -26.08 -4.37 -1.20
C LEU A 56 -24.74 -3.62 -1.24
N TYR A 57 -23.74 -4.28 -1.83
CA TYR A 57 -22.36 -3.80 -1.94
C TYR A 57 -21.96 -3.67 -3.41
N PRO A 58 -22.26 -2.54 -4.07
CA PRO A 58 -21.81 -2.28 -5.43
C PRO A 58 -20.36 -1.81 -5.44
N ARG A 59 -19.45 -2.59 -6.03
CA ARG A 59 -18.03 -2.27 -6.19
C ARG A 59 -17.79 -1.57 -7.53
N PHE A 60 -17.70 -0.25 -7.50
CA PHE A 60 -17.38 0.58 -8.66
C PHE A 60 -15.89 0.45 -9.00
N LYS A 61 -15.57 0.18 -10.26
CA LYS A 61 -14.20 0.14 -10.79
C LYS A 61 -14.02 1.18 -11.87
N THR A 62 -13.02 2.03 -11.74
CA THR A 62 -12.79 3.18 -12.65
C THR A 62 -11.33 3.39 -12.99
N THR A 63 -11.06 4.02 -14.14
CA THR A 63 -9.76 4.63 -14.44
C THR A 63 -9.65 6.00 -13.79
N THR A 64 -8.43 6.46 -13.50
CA THR A 64 -8.21 7.68 -12.69
C THR A 64 -7.10 8.59 -13.24
N GLY A 65 -6.73 8.39 -14.51
CA GLY A 65 -5.53 9.00 -15.09
C GLY A 65 -4.27 8.68 -14.26
N ASP A 66 -3.46 9.70 -14.01
CA ASP A 66 -2.22 9.61 -13.25
C ASP A 66 -2.39 9.77 -11.73
N ALA A 67 -3.61 10.09 -11.28
CA ALA A 67 -3.91 10.08 -9.86
C ALA A 67 -4.11 8.65 -9.36
N MET A 68 -3.79 8.40 -8.09
CA MET A 68 -4.20 7.17 -7.40
C MET A 68 -5.75 7.09 -7.37
N GLY A 69 -6.40 8.24 -7.15
CA GLY A 69 -7.78 8.49 -7.57
C GLY A 69 -8.88 8.24 -6.54
N MET A 70 -8.53 8.08 -5.26
CA MET A 70 -9.51 7.78 -4.20
C MET A 70 -10.57 8.86 -3.97
N ASN A 71 -10.19 10.14 -4.02
CA ASN A 71 -11.17 11.23 -3.91
C ASN A 71 -12.05 11.32 -5.16
N MET A 72 -11.45 11.10 -6.34
CA MET A 72 -12.14 11.13 -7.62
C MET A 72 -13.23 10.05 -7.70
N ILE A 73 -12.90 8.81 -7.31
CA ILE A 73 -13.88 7.72 -7.32
C ILE A 73 -14.97 7.92 -6.26
N SER A 74 -14.65 8.41 -5.05
CA SER A 74 -15.68 8.65 -4.03
C SER A 74 -16.72 9.66 -4.50
N LYS A 75 -16.28 10.78 -5.11
CA LYS A 75 -17.18 11.77 -5.70
C LYS A 75 -18.09 11.17 -6.78
N GLY A 76 -17.51 10.34 -7.66
CA GLY A 76 -18.27 9.66 -8.71
C GLY A 76 -19.32 8.71 -8.15
N VAL A 77 -18.97 7.93 -7.12
CA VAL A 77 -19.90 7.01 -6.44
C VAL A 77 -21.02 7.77 -5.74
N GLU A 78 -20.71 8.81 -4.98
CA GLU A 78 -21.73 9.63 -4.30
C GLU A 78 -22.75 10.19 -5.27
N HIS A 79 -22.29 10.73 -6.41
CA HIS A 79 -23.20 11.26 -7.42
C HIS A 79 -24.03 10.16 -8.09
N ALA A 80 -23.41 9.01 -8.44
CA ALA A 80 -24.13 7.91 -9.05
C ALA A 80 -25.20 7.32 -8.12
N LEU A 81 -24.89 7.16 -6.83
CA LEU A 81 -25.86 6.71 -5.83
C LEU A 81 -27.00 7.73 -5.63
N LYS A 82 -26.69 9.04 -5.71
CA LYS A 82 -27.73 10.08 -5.68
C LYS A 82 -28.68 9.95 -6.87
N VAL A 83 -28.17 9.76 -8.08
CA VAL A 83 -29.02 9.55 -9.28
C VAL A 83 -29.87 8.29 -9.11
N MET A 84 -29.28 7.19 -8.63
CA MET A 84 -30.00 5.96 -8.36
C MET A 84 -31.18 6.18 -7.40
N SER A 85 -30.98 6.94 -6.31
CA SER A 85 -32.06 7.21 -5.35
C SER A 85 -33.10 8.20 -5.86
N THR A 86 -32.73 9.22 -6.64
CA THR A 86 -33.67 10.28 -7.03
C THR A 86 -34.35 10.07 -8.37
N GLU A 87 -33.74 9.32 -9.29
CA GLU A 87 -34.18 9.22 -10.69
C GLU A 87 -34.48 7.79 -11.14
N CYS A 88 -34.08 6.76 -10.39
CA CYS A 88 -34.16 5.37 -10.82
C CYS A 88 -35.12 4.48 -10.01
N GLY A 89 -35.95 5.06 -9.13
CA GLY A 89 -36.96 4.32 -8.36
C GLY A 89 -36.41 3.52 -7.17
N PHE A 90 -35.29 3.98 -6.60
CA PHE A 90 -34.69 3.46 -5.38
C PHE A 90 -34.59 4.55 -4.30
N ASP A 91 -35.65 5.36 -4.16
CA ASP A 91 -35.77 6.41 -3.14
C ASP A 91 -35.85 5.86 -1.71
N ASP A 92 -36.18 4.57 -1.58
CA ASP A 92 -36.16 3.77 -0.35
C ASP A 92 -34.75 3.26 0.03
N MET A 93 -33.72 3.57 -0.76
CA MET A 93 -32.33 3.19 -0.48
C MET A 93 -31.72 4.06 0.61
N ASP A 94 -31.13 3.42 1.63
CA ASP A 94 -30.28 4.09 2.62
C ASP A 94 -28.79 3.89 2.30
N ILE A 95 -28.02 4.98 2.23
CA ILE A 95 -26.57 4.92 2.01
C ILE A 95 -25.88 4.84 3.37
N ILE A 96 -25.73 3.63 3.90
CA ILE A 96 -25.05 3.36 5.17
C ILE A 96 -23.62 3.88 5.18
N SER A 97 -22.89 3.66 4.07
CA SER A 97 -21.53 4.19 3.92
C SER A 97 -21.08 4.22 2.46
N VAL A 98 -20.39 5.28 2.07
CA VAL A 98 -19.68 5.35 0.77
C VAL A 98 -18.52 4.33 0.71
N SER A 99 -18.05 3.82 1.85
CA SER A 99 -16.99 2.80 1.94
C SER A 99 -17.41 1.66 2.88
N GLY A 100 -18.22 0.74 2.38
CA GLY A 100 -18.66 -0.49 3.04
C GLY A 100 -17.61 -1.61 3.08
N ASN A 101 -16.32 -1.28 3.06
CA ASN A 101 -15.19 -2.22 3.00
C ASN A 101 -15.13 -3.17 1.80
N PHE A 102 -16.04 -3.06 0.83
CA PHE A 102 -16.01 -3.86 -0.41
C PHE A 102 -15.17 -3.19 -1.53
N CYS A 103 -14.38 -2.15 -1.19
CA CYS A 103 -13.44 -1.53 -2.12
C CYS A 103 -12.34 -2.52 -2.55
N THR A 104 -11.56 -3.17 -1.68
CA THR A 104 -11.29 -2.90 -0.24
C THR A 104 -10.07 -1.98 -0.13
N ASP A 105 -10.00 -1.06 0.85
CA ASP A 105 -8.91 -0.07 0.96
C ASP A 105 -8.18 -0.11 2.29
N LYS A 106 -6.86 -0.27 2.27
CA LYS A 106 -5.95 -0.43 3.42
C LYS A 106 -6.23 -1.66 4.30
N LYS A 107 -6.86 -2.71 3.74
CA LYS A 107 -7.12 -3.98 4.43
C LYS A 107 -6.89 -5.17 3.48
N ALA A 108 -6.30 -6.23 4.02
CA ALA A 108 -6.12 -7.48 3.27
C ALA A 108 -7.49 -8.06 2.88
N ALA A 109 -7.72 -8.26 1.57
CA ALA A 109 -8.99 -8.74 1.06
C ALA A 109 -8.84 -9.56 -0.23
N ALA A 110 -9.52 -10.71 -0.28
CA ALA A 110 -9.51 -11.62 -1.44
C ALA A 110 -9.97 -10.92 -2.73
N VAL A 111 -10.94 -10.00 -2.63
CA VAL A 111 -11.49 -9.31 -3.81
C VAL A 111 -10.43 -8.47 -4.53
N ASN A 112 -9.46 -7.91 -3.80
CA ASN A 112 -8.36 -7.16 -4.41
C ASN A 112 -7.33 -8.08 -5.09
N TRP A 113 -7.14 -9.28 -4.54
CA TRP A 113 -6.29 -10.31 -5.14
C TRP A 113 -6.89 -10.86 -6.44
N ILE A 114 -8.19 -11.17 -6.43
CA ILE A 114 -8.88 -11.86 -7.54
C ILE A 114 -9.28 -10.88 -8.65
N ASP A 115 -9.94 -9.77 -8.31
CA ASP A 115 -10.49 -8.84 -9.30
C ASP A 115 -9.53 -7.66 -9.61
N GLY A 116 -8.42 -7.57 -8.86
CA GLY A 116 -7.48 -6.46 -8.90
C GLY A 116 -7.99 -5.20 -8.19
N ARG A 117 -7.05 -4.27 -7.94
CA ARG A 117 -7.34 -2.90 -7.47
C ARG A 117 -6.18 -1.96 -7.84
N GLY A 118 -6.48 -0.77 -8.34
CA GLY A 118 -5.40 0.10 -8.86
C GLY A 118 -4.83 -0.43 -10.17
N LYS A 119 -3.57 -0.88 -10.18
CA LYS A 119 -2.85 -1.37 -11.36
C LYS A 119 -2.41 -2.82 -11.12
N SER A 120 -2.80 -3.70 -12.03
CA SER A 120 -2.34 -5.09 -12.06
C SER A 120 -1.13 -5.20 -12.97
N VAL A 121 0.00 -5.71 -12.46
CA VAL A 121 1.28 -5.74 -13.18
C VAL A 121 1.91 -7.12 -13.05
N VAL A 122 2.48 -7.60 -14.16
CA VAL A 122 3.38 -8.75 -14.19
C VAL A 122 4.74 -8.27 -14.67
N ALA A 123 5.81 -8.67 -13.96
CA ALA A 123 7.18 -8.45 -14.38
C ALA A 123 7.90 -9.81 -14.46
N GLU A 124 8.76 -9.97 -15.45
CA GLU A 124 9.49 -11.22 -15.72
C GLU A 124 10.94 -10.92 -16.10
N ALA A 125 11.84 -11.84 -15.73
CA ALA A 125 13.21 -11.88 -16.23
C ALA A 125 13.67 -13.33 -16.44
N ILE A 126 14.59 -13.52 -17.40
CA ILE A 126 15.36 -14.75 -17.57
C ILE A 126 16.80 -14.45 -17.19
N ILE A 127 17.26 -15.06 -16.10
CA ILE A 127 18.61 -14.86 -15.57
C ILE A 127 19.50 -16.02 -16.05
N PRO A 128 20.61 -15.72 -16.77
CA PRO A 128 21.53 -16.76 -17.20
C PRO A 128 22.06 -17.59 -16.03
N GLY A 129 22.14 -18.90 -16.18
CA GLY A 129 22.54 -19.80 -15.10
C GLY A 129 23.94 -19.52 -14.55
N ASP A 130 24.85 -18.99 -15.37
CA ASP A 130 26.18 -18.58 -14.90
C ASP A 130 26.14 -17.29 -14.06
N VAL A 131 25.21 -16.37 -14.33
CA VAL A 131 24.93 -15.20 -13.48
C VAL A 131 24.36 -15.63 -12.14
N VAL A 132 23.45 -16.61 -12.12
CA VAL A 132 22.92 -17.19 -10.87
C VAL A 132 24.07 -17.72 -10.00
N ARG A 133 24.99 -18.51 -10.58
CA ARG A 133 26.16 -19.03 -9.84
C ARG A 133 27.13 -17.94 -9.41
N LYS A 134 27.53 -17.06 -10.33
CA LYS A 134 28.60 -16.08 -10.09
C LYS A 134 28.15 -14.90 -9.25
N VAL A 135 26.92 -14.43 -9.38
CA VAL A 135 26.42 -13.23 -8.69
C VAL A 135 25.57 -13.62 -7.50
N LEU A 136 24.58 -14.49 -7.70
CA LEU A 136 23.61 -14.87 -6.66
C LEU A 136 24.15 -15.95 -5.71
N LYS A 137 25.30 -16.56 -6.03
CA LYS A 137 26.02 -17.54 -5.21
C LYS A 137 25.18 -18.77 -4.85
N THR A 138 24.33 -19.19 -5.79
CA THR A 138 23.48 -20.38 -5.69
C THR A 138 23.31 -21.01 -7.08
N ASP A 139 22.47 -22.02 -7.23
CA ASP A 139 22.11 -22.62 -8.51
C ASP A 139 20.60 -22.49 -8.79
N VAL A 140 20.23 -22.77 -10.04
CA VAL A 140 18.85 -22.56 -10.53
C VAL A 140 17.86 -23.49 -9.85
N ASP A 141 18.21 -24.76 -9.68
CA ASP A 141 17.27 -25.76 -9.15
C ASP A 141 17.03 -25.54 -7.65
N THR A 142 18.07 -25.18 -6.90
CA THR A 142 17.94 -24.77 -5.49
C THR A 142 17.00 -23.56 -5.33
N LEU A 143 17.08 -22.56 -6.22
CA LEU A 143 16.17 -21.41 -6.18
C LEU A 143 14.72 -21.77 -6.49
N VAL A 144 14.51 -22.65 -7.48
CA VAL A 144 13.18 -23.13 -7.84
C VAL A 144 12.55 -23.91 -6.68
N GLU A 145 13.30 -24.83 -6.08
CA GLU A 145 12.84 -25.60 -4.92
C GLU A 145 12.52 -24.69 -3.73
N LEU A 146 13.41 -23.73 -3.42
CA LEU A 146 13.17 -22.76 -2.37
C LEU A 146 11.89 -21.96 -2.62
N ASN A 147 11.65 -21.50 -3.85
CA ASN A 147 10.44 -20.73 -4.17
C ASN A 147 9.18 -21.58 -3.97
N ILE A 148 9.20 -22.85 -4.40
CA ILE A 148 8.07 -23.77 -4.20
C ILE A 148 7.83 -24.01 -2.71
N ALA A 149 8.86 -24.44 -1.97
CA ALA A 149 8.73 -24.78 -0.56
C ALA A 149 8.34 -23.58 0.31
N LYS A 150 8.92 -22.41 0.06
CA LYS A 150 8.69 -21.19 0.87
C LYS A 150 7.49 -20.38 0.38
N ASN A 151 7.58 -19.84 -0.83
CA ASN A 151 6.65 -18.81 -1.29
C ASN A 151 5.30 -19.39 -1.72
N LEU A 152 5.25 -20.68 -2.10
CA LEU A 152 4.01 -21.37 -2.45
C LEU A 152 3.50 -22.22 -1.29
N VAL A 153 4.18 -23.32 -0.99
CA VAL A 153 3.72 -24.30 0.03
C VAL A 153 3.71 -23.66 1.42
N GLY A 154 4.78 -22.98 1.83
CA GLY A 154 4.84 -22.29 3.12
C GLY A 154 3.74 -21.25 3.30
N SER A 155 3.52 -20.40 2.29
CA SER A 155 2.43 -19.42 2.30
C SER A 155 1.04 -20.06 2.31
N ALA A 156 0.85 -21.18 1.61
CA ALA A 156 -0.40 -21.95 1.66
C ALA A 156 -0.66 -22.53 3.06
N MET A 157 0.35 -23.12 3.68
CA MET A 157 0.27 -23.65 5.06
C MET A 157 -0.04 -22.54 6.08
N ALA A 158 0.43 -21.32 5.84
CA ALA A 158 0.16 -20.17 6.68
C ALA A 158 -1.22 -19.52 6.45
N GLY A 159 -1.99 -19.97 5.46
CA GLY A 159 -3.26 -19.32 5.08
C GLY A 159 -3.06 -17.89 4.54
N ALA A 160 -1.93 -17.61 3.90
CA ALA A 160 -1.60 -16.27 3.42
C ALA A 160 -2.55 -15.83 2.29
N MET A 161 -3.11 -14.63 2.40
CA MET A 161 -3.96 -14.02 1.39
C MET A 161 -3.13 -13.07 0.50
N GLY A 162 -2.80 -13.50 -0.72
CA GLY A 162 -2.00 -12.72 -1.68
C GLY A 162 -0.51 -12.59 -1.32
N GLY A 163 -0.05 -13.26 -0.26
CA GLY A 163 1.32 -13.23 0.26
C GLY A 163 2.19 -14.41 -0.22
N PHE A 164 2.23 -14.68 -1.52
CA PHE A 164 3.00 -15.79 -2.11
C PHE A 164 4.37 -15.32 -2.60
N ASN A 165 5.09 -14.59 -1.74
CA ASN A 165 6.35 -13.90 -2.05
C ASN A 165 7.27 -13.87 -0.82
N ALA A 166 8.51 -13.43 -1.01
CA ALA A 166 9.48 -13.35 0.07
C ALA A 166 9.36 -12.05 0.87
N HIS A 167 9.40 -10.89 0.20
CA HIS A 167 9.39 -9.57 0.85
C HIS A 167 8.91 -8.42 -0.05
N ALA A 168 7.91 -8.66 -0.91
CA ALA A 168 7.37 -7.60 -1.78
C ALA A 168 7.00 -6.32 -1.01
N ALA A 169 6.46 -6.46 0.21
CA ALA A 169 6.10 -5.35 1.09
C ALA A 169 7.28 -4.42 1.42
N ASN A 170 8.50 -4.94 1.59
CA ASN A 170 9.68 -4.10 1.87
C ASN A 170 9.96 -3.14 0.72
N ILE A 171 9.97 -3.66 -0.51
CA ILE A 171 10.28 -2.89 -1.70
C ILE A 171 9.16 -1.88 -1.99
N VAL A 172 7.90 -2.32 -1.90
CA VAL A 172 6.73 -1.45 -2.09
C VAL A 172 6.75 -0.32 -1.07
N ALA A 173 6.95 -0.60 0.22
CA ALA A 173 7.00 0.42 1.26
C ALA A 173 8.13 1.43 1.02
N ALA A 174 9.34 0.97 0.67
CA ALA A 174 10.47 1.85 0.41
C ALA A 174 10.19 2.82 -0.75
N ILE A 175 9.67 2.32 -1.87
CA ILE A 175 9.33 3.16 -3.02
C ILE A 175 8.15 4.08 -2.69
N PHE A 176 7.14 3.59 -1.98
CA PHE A 176 5.96 4.39 -1.61
C PHE A 176 6.37 5.60 -0.77
N LEU A 177 7.20 5.40 0.25
CA LEU A 177 7.72 6.47 1.09
C LEU A 177 8.57 7.46 0.30
N ALA A 178 9.47 6.97 -0.56
CA ALA A 178 10.34 7.81 -1.38
C ALA A 178 9.57 8.64 -2.41
N THR A 179 8.48 8.11 -2.97
CA THR A 179 7.74 8.73 -4.08
C THR A 179 6.41 9.37 -3.67
N GLY A 180 6.15 9.50 -2.36
CA GLY A 180 4.98 10.21 -1.83
C GLY A 180 3.64 9.51 -2.04
N GLN A 181 3.66 8.18 -2.10
CA GLN A 181 2.44 7.36 -2.12
C GLN A 181 1.86 7.22 -0.71
N ASP A 182 0.68 6.60 -0.59
CA ASP A 182 0.04 6.34 0.70
C ASP A 182 0.62 5.06 1.36
N PRO A 183 1.39 5.14 2.45
CA PRO A 183 2.05 3.96 3.02
C PRO A 183 1.07 2.93 3.58
N ALA A 184 -0.16 3.33 3.94
CA ALA A 184 -1.16 2.38 4.43
C ALA A 184 -1.66 1.45 3.31
N GLN A 185 -1.49 1.84 2.04
CA GLN A 185 -1.84 1.02 0.88
C GLN A 185 -0.79 -0.06 0.56
N VAL A 186 0.33 -0.11 1.30
CA VAL A 186 1.29 -1.22 1.23
C VAL A 186 0.60 -2.56 1.54
N VAL A 187 -0.41 -2.56 2.43
CA VAL A 187 -1.20 -3.76 2.78
C VAL A 187 -1.69 -4.51 1.54
N GLU A 188 -2.14 -3.78 0.53
CA GLU A 188 -2.72 -4.37 -0.67
C GLU A 188 -1.77 -4.31 -1.86
N SER A 189 -1.01 -3.22 -1.98
CA SER A 189 -0.04 -3.02 -3.06
C SER A 189 1.14 -3.99 -2.99
N SER A 190 1.35 -4.65 -1.84
CA SER A 190 2.35 -5.71 -1.68
C SER A 190 1.84 -7.11 -1.98
N SER A 191 0.55 -7.27 -2.33
CA SER A 191 0.03 -8.57 -2.77
C SER A 191 0.79 -9.01 -4.01
N CYS A 192 1.44 -10.17 -3.94
CA CYS A 192 2.38 -10.65 -4.92
C CYS A 192 2.47 -12.17 -4.89
N ILE A 193 2.50 -12.78 -6.07
CA ILE A 193 2.97 -14.16 -6.27
C ILE A 193 4.27 -14.16 -7.05
N THR A 194 5.29 -14.80 -6.47
CA THR A 194 6.60 -15.02 -7.09
C THR A 194 6.68 -16.44 -7.61
N LEU A 195 7.00 -16.60 -8.89
CA LEU A 195 7.19 -17.89 -9.54
C LEU A 195 8.59 -17.97 -10.11
N MET A 196 9.23 -19.14 -9.92
CA MET A 196 10.54 -19.46 -10.46
C MET A 196 10.49 -20.79 -11.20
N LYS A 197 11.15 -20.88 -12.35
CA LYS A 197 11.26 -22.10 -13.17
C LYS A 197 12.66 -22.25 -13.73
N ASN A 198 13.12 -23.50 -13.84
CA ASN A 198 14.31 -23.81 -14.62
C ASN A 198 13.94 -23.81 -16.11
N LEU A 199 14.45 -22.82 -16.84
CA LEU A 199 14.30 -22.67 -18.28
C LEU A 199 15.60 -23.08 -18.97
N ARG A 200 15.77 -24.39 -19.20
CA ARG A 200 16.94 -24.96 -19.90
C ARG A 200 18.28 -24.51 -19.29
N GLY A 201 18.39 -24.57 -17.97
CA GLY A 201 19.60 -24.18 -17.22
C GLY A 201 19.69 -22.69 -16.86
N ASN A 202 18.73 -21.87 -17.29
CA ASN A 202 18.56 -20.48 -16.86
C ASN A 202 17.40 -20.38 -15.87
N LEU A 203 17.41 -19.35 -15.01
CA LEU A 203 16.30 -19.09 -14.10
C LEU A 203 15.30 -18.15 -14.76
N GLN A 204 14.09 -18.63 -15.01
CA GLN A 204 12.94 -17.76 -15.30
C GLN A 204 12.30 -17.36 -13.96
N ILE A 205 12.18 -16.07 -13.70
CA ILE A 205 11.53 -15.52 -12.52
C ILE A 205 10.45 -14.53 -12.94
N SER A 206 9.29 -14.58 -12.28
CA SER A 206 8.22 -13.61 -12.48
C SER A 206 7.56 -13.23 -11.16
N VAL A 207 7.07 -11.99 -11.09
CA VAL A 207 6.19 -11.51 -10.02
C VAL A 207 4.88 -11.03 -10.63
N SER A 208 3.76 -11.38 -10.01
CA SER A 208 2.43 -10.88 -10.39
C SER A 208 1.79 -10.15 -9.22
N MET A 209 1.50 -8.87 -9.42
CA MET A 209 1.01 -7.95 -8.41
C MET A 209 -0.33 -7.35 -8.86
N PRO A 210 -1.48 -7.91 -8.44
CA PRO A 210 -2.78 -7.55 -9.01
C PRO A 210 -3.33 -6.22 -8.48
N SER A 211 -2.76 -5.68 -7.40
CA SER A 211 -3.38 -4.61 -6.61
C SER A 211 -2.48 -3.41 -6.29
N ILE A 212 -1.59 -2.99 -7.20
CA ILE A 212 -0.69 -1.84 -6.96
C ILE A 212 -1.47 -0.51 -7.02
N GLU A 213 -1.56 0.18 -5.90
CA GLU A 213 -2.25 1.46 -5.77
C GLU A 213 -1.27 2.63 -5.77
N VAL A 214 -1.11 3.23 -6.95
CA VAL A 214 -0.14 4.32 -7.12
C VAL A 214 -0.70 5.46 -7.95
N GLY A 215 -0.12 6.64 -7.74
CA GLY A 215 -0.33 7.83 -8.52
C GLY A 215 0.93 8.68 -8.59
N THR A 216 1.01 9.53 -9.60
CA THR A 216 2.10 10.49 -9.79
C THR A 216 1.62 11.93 -9.65
N LEU A 217 0.35 12.09 -9.24
CA LEU A 217 -0.35 13.34 -9.02
C LEU A 217 -1.20 13.26 -7.75
N GLY A 218 -1.12 14.30 -6.91
CA GLY A 218 -1.93 14.47 -5.69
C GLY A 218 -1.38 13.73 -4.47
N GLY A 219 -1.93 14.02 -3.29
CA GLY A 219 -1.46 13.44 -2.04
C GLY A 219 -0.03 13.85 -1.71
N GLY A 220 0.80 12.91 -1.24
CA GLY A 220 2.20 13.17 -0.87
C GLY A 220 3.12 13.45 -2.07
N THR A 221 2.69 13.20 -3.31
CA THR A 221 3.53 13.40 -4.50
C THR A 221 3.87 14.86 -4.77
N ILE A 222 3.12 15.80 -4.18
CA ILE A 222 3.33 17.25 -4.35
C ILE A 222 4.47 17.79 -3.51
N LEU A 223 4.90 17.05 -2.48
CA LEU A 223 5.99 17.45 -1.59
C LEU A 223 7.31 17.42 -2.34
N GLU A 224 8.14 18.44 -2.17
CA GLU A 224 9.35 18.63 -2.98
C GLU A 224 10.30 17.42 -2.97
N PRO A 225 10.62 16.77 -1.83
CA PRO A 225 11.52 15.61 -1.83
C PRO A 225 10.94 14.42 -2.61
N GLN A 226 9.65 14.13 -2.42
CA GLN A 226 8.95 13.03 -3.08
C GLN A 226 8.79 13.29 -4.58
N SER A 227 8.50 14.54 -4.94
CA SER A 227 8.48 15.01 -6.33
C SER A 227 9.83 14.81 -7.02
N ALA A 228 10.96 15.09 -6.36
CA ALA A 228 12.29 14.87 -6.93
C ALA A 228 12.56 13.38 -7.24
N MET A 229 12.05 12.47 -6.41
CA MET A 229 12.14 11.02 -6.69
C MET A 229 11.27 10.60 -7.88
N LEU A 230 10.11 11.22 -8.05
CA LEU A 230 9.27 11.00 -9.25
C LEU A 230 9.91 11.58 -10.51
N ASP A 231 10.63 12.70 -10.40
CA ASP A 231 11.42 13.29 -11.49
C ASP A 231 12.58 12.38 -11.89
N LEU A 232 13.30 11.81 -10.91
CA LEU A 232 14.36 10.83 -11.15
C LEU A 232 13.86 9.63 -11.96
N LEU A 233 12.65 9.16 -11.67
CA LEU A 233 11.99 8.06 -12.39
C LEU A 233 11.35 8.51 -13.72
N GLY A 234 11.32 9.82 -14.00
CA GLY A 234 10.71 10.42 -15.18
C GLY A 234 9.21 10.12 -15.27
N VAL A 235 8.50 10.27 -14.15
CA VAL A 235 7.05 10.01 -14.03
C VAL A 235 6.30 11.07 -13.24
N ARG A 236 6.91 12.20 -12.87
CA ARG A 236 6.23 13.23 -12.08
C ARG A 236 5.02 13.81 -12.84
N GLY A 237 3.93 14.04 -12.10
CA GLY A 237 2.75 14.73 -12.60
C GLY A 237 1.92 13.90 -13.56
N SER A 238 0.99 14.58 -14.23
CA SER A 238 0.13 14.01 -15.26
C SER A 238 0.85 13.86 -16.60
N ASN A 239 0.59 12.76 -17.30
CA ASN A 239 0.99 12.62 -18.68
C ASN A 239 -0.01 13.37 -19.58
N THR A 240 0.47 14.38 -20.32
CA THR A 240 -0.38 15.28 -21.12
C THR A 240 -0.91 14.64 -22.40
N THR A 241 -0.18 13.68 -22.96
CA THR A 241 -0.56 12.99 -24.20
C THR A 241 -1.46 11.79 -23.91
N ASN A 242 -1.09 10.99 -22.92
CA ASN A 242 -1.74 9.72 -22.59
C ASN A 242 -2.01 9.63 -21.07
N PRO A 243 -3.13 10.19 -20.58
CA PRO A 243 -3.46 10.17 -19.16
C PRO A 243 -3.32 8.78 -18.52
N GLY A 244 -2.57 8.71 -17.42
CA GLY A 244 -2.27 7.48 -16.69
C GLY A 244 -0.97 6.77 -17.08
N ASP A 245 -0.26 7.20 -18.12
CA ASP A 245 1.01 6.57 -18.53
C ASP A 245 2.10 6.71 -17.46
N ASN A 246 2.16 7.84 -16.75
CA ASN A 246 3.14 8.06 -15.71
C ASN A 246 2.86 7.13 -14.51
N ALA A 247 1.60 7.04 -14.08
CA ALA A 247 1.21 6.11 -13.01
C ALA A 247 1.39 4.63 -13.41
N ARG A 248 1.13 4.27 -14.69
CA ARG A 248 1.43 2.93 -15.22
C ARG A 248 2.93 2.64 -15.25
N LYS A 249 3.76 3.63 -15.62
CA LYS A 249 5.23 3.50 -15.59
C LYS A 249 5.73 3.32 -14.16
N LEU A 250 5.24 4.10 -13.19
CA LEU A 250 5.59 3.91 -11.78
C LEU A 250 5.21 2.52 -11.26
N ALA A 251 4.02 2.02 -11.58
CA ALA A 251 3.60 0.67 -11.19
C ALA A 251 4.52 -0.43 -11.77
N ARG A 252 4.99 -0.27 -13.02
CA ARG A 252 5.97 -1.17 -13.64
C ARG A 252 7.34 -1.10 -12.96
N VAL A 253 7.80 0.09 -12.59
CA VAL A 253 9.05 0.28 -11.83
C VAL A 253 8.96 -0.45 -10.48
N ILE A 254 7.84 -0.32 -9.77
CA ILE A 254 7.63 -1.00 -8.49
C ILE A 254 7.65 -2.52 -8.66
N ALA A 255 6.92 -3.06 -9.63
CA ALA A 255 6.92 -4.51 -9.88
C ALA A 255 8.31 -5.03 -10.29
N ALA A 256 9.06 -4.29 -11.11
CA ALA A 256 10.42 -4.64 -11.50
C ALA A 256 11.39 -4.61 -10.30
N ALA A 257 11.25 -3.61 -9.42
CA ALA A 257 12.03 -3.52 -8.19
C ALA A 257 11.68 -4.66 -7.22
N VAL A 258 10.40 -5.03 -7.10
CA VAL A 258 9.96 -6.19 -6.33
C VAL A 258 10.60 -7.46 -6.89
N LEU A 259 10.57 -7.68 -8.21
CA LEU A 259 11.23 -8.82 -8.85
C LEU A 259 12.72 -8.89 -8.51
N ALA A 260 13.43 -7.76 -8.58
CA ALA A 260 14.85 -7.70 -8.23
C ALA A 260 15.09 -8.00 -6.74
N GLY A 261 14.23 -7.48 -5.86
CA GLY A 261 14.25 -7.77 -4.44
C GLY A 261 14.01 -9.25 -4.15
N GLU A 262 13.00 -9.86 -4.76
CA GLU A 262 12.66 -11.28 -4.63
C GLU A 262 13.84 -12.16 -5.08
N LEU A 263 14.42 -11.87 -6.25
CA LEU A 263 15.59 -12.58 -6.76
C LEU A 263 16.74 -12.56 -5.75
N SER A 264 17.06 -11.38 -5.21
CA SER A 264 18.15 -11.20 -4.25
C SER A 264 17.91 -11.93 -2.93
N LEU A 265 16.73 -11.74 -2.32
CA LEU A 265 16.42 -12.33 -1.01
C LEU A 265 16.30 -13.86 -1.08
N CYS A 266 15.60 -14.39 -2.10
CA CYS A 266 15.50 -15.84 -2.30
C CYS A 266 16.87 -16.47 -2.51
N SER A 267 17.78 -15.78 -3.22
CA SER A 267 19.16 -16.25 -3.41
C SER A 267 19.96 -16.25 -2.11
N ALA A 268 19.85 -15.19 -1.30
CA ALA A 268 20.51 -15.12 0.00
C ALA A 268 20.01 -16.20 0.97
N LEU A 269 18.71 -16.53 0.92
CA LEU A 269 18.12 -17.63 1.69
C LEU A 269 18.62 -19.00 1.20
N ALA A 270 18.63 -19.22 -0.11
CA ALA A 270 19.09 -20.46 -0.74
C ALA A 270 20.57 -20.75 -0.42
N ALA A 271 21.41 -19.70 -0.39
CA ALA A 271 22.83 -19.82 -0.06
C ALA A 271 23.12 -19.86 1.46
N GLY A 272 22.12 -19.71 2.32
CA GLY A 272 22.31 -19.64 3.79
C GLY A 272 22.96 -18.33 4.28
N HIS A 273 23.00 -17.29 3.46
CA HIS A 273 23.71 -16.03 3.76
C HIS A 273 22.88 -15.00 4.53
N LEU A 274 21.58 -15.21 4.73
CA LEU A 274 20.69 -14.18 5.30
C LEU A 274 21.15 -13.67 6.68
N VAL A 275 21.51 -14.57 7.60
CA VAL A 275 21.92 -14.17 8.95
C VAL A 275 23.23 -13.37 8.93
N GLN A 276 24.18 -13.78 8.08
CA GLN A 276 25.48 -13.12 7.96
C GLN A 276 25.34 -11.72 7.37
N SER A 277 24.50 -11.53 6.33
CA SER A 277 24.27 -10.21 5.72
C SER A 277 23.54 -9.25 6.67
N HIS A 278 22.57 -9.74 7.43
CA HIS A 278 21.92 -8.93 8.48
C HIS A 278 22.91 -8.51 9.58
N MET A 279 23.82 -9.39 9.99
CA MET A 279 24.85 -9.05 10.98
C MET A 279 25.88 -8.04 10.45
N ALA A 280 26.22 -8.08 9.16
CA ALA A 280 27.18 -7.17 8.55
C ALA A 280 26.62 -5.78 8.26
N HIS A 281 25.34 -5.67 7.84
CA HIS A 281 24.79 -4.42 7.30
C HIS A 281 23.59 -3.85 8.06
N ASN A 282 22.90 -4.66 8.87
CA ASN A 282 21.68 -4.23 9.60
C ASN A 282 21.90 -4.19 11.13
N ARG A 283 23.15 -4.31 11.58
CA ARG A 283 23.57 -4.01 12.95
C ARG A 283 24.57 -2.88 12.88
N SER A 284 24.29 -1.76 13.56
CA SER A 284 25.32 -0.77 13.80
C SER A 284 26.46 -1.46 14.56
N ALA A 285 27.69 -1.31 14.07
CA ALA A 285 28.86 -1.55 14.93
C ALA A 285 28.60 -0.80 16.25
N PRO A 286 28.86 -1.41 17.43
CA PRO A 286 28.68 -0.70 18.69
C PRO A 286 29.39 0.63 18.57
N ALA A 287 28.71 1.73 18.89
CA ALA A 287 29.26 3.06 18.76
C ALA A 287 30.62 3.09 19.46
N THR A 288 31.71 3.02 18.69
CA THR A 288 33.03 3.39 19.18
C THR A 288 32.85 4.84 19.58
N ARG A 289 32.97 5.13 20.88
CA ARG A 289 32.92 6.49 21.42
C ARG A 289 33.68 7.38 20.44
N ALA A 290 32.97 8.28 19.77
CA ALA A 290 33.62 9.26 18.94
C ALA A 290 34.58 10.02 19.86
N ASN A 291 35.88 10.03 19.53
CA ASN A 291 36.88 10.89 20.17
C ASN A 291 36.69 12.34 19.74
N THR A 292 35.45 12.81 19.69
CA THR A 292 35.13 14.22 19.49
C THR A 292 35.00 14.82 20.89
N PRO A 293 35.88 15.73 21.30
CA PRO A 293 35.70 16.44 22.56
C PRO A 293 34.35 17.16 22.49
N GLY A 294 33.41 16.77 23.34
CA GLY A 294 32.18 17.54 23.53
C GLY A 294 32.53 18.97 24.00
N PRO A 295 31.72 19.98 23.65
CA PRO A 295 31.98 21.34 24.07
C PRO A 295 32.00 21.39 25.61
N ALA A 296 32.98 22.12 26.15
CA ALA A 296 33.23 22.23 27.58
C ALA A 296 31.93 22.56 28.35
N SER A 297 31.73 21.85 29.45
CA SER A 297 30.63 22.07 30.39
C SER A 297 30.57 23.53 30.82
N GLY A 298 29.61 24.29 30.29
CA GLY A 298 29.40 25.69 30.68
C GLY A 298 28.56 26.55 29.74
N ALA A 299 28.38 26.18 28.46
CA ALA A 299 27.57 26.98 27.54
C ALA A 299 26.08 26.60 27.63
N GLN A 300 25.26 27.47 28.26
CA GLN A 300 23.80 27.35 28.23
C GLN A 300 23.30 27.48 26.78
N THR A 301 22.56 26.49 26.30
CA THR A 301 21.85 26.60 25.03
C THR A 301 20.57 27.43 25.22
N PRO A 302 20.04 28.08 24.17
CA PRO A 302 18.81 28.90 24.26
C PRO A 302 17.61 28.12 24.83
N VAL A 303 17.59 26.81 24.62
CA VAL A 303 16.56 25.89 25.13
C VAL A 303 16.67 25.71 26.64
N THR A 304 17.89 25.62 27.18
CA THR A 304 18.14 25.46 28.61
C THR A 304 17.79 26.73 29.39
N ALA A 305 18.08 27.91 28.83
CA ALA A 305 17.69 29.20 29.40
C ALA A 305 16.17 29.38 29.45
N ALA A 306 15.45 29.01 28.37
CA ALA A 306 13.99 29.08 28.31
C ALA A 306 13.30 28.16 29.32
N MET A 307 13.79 26.93 29.52
CA MET A 307 13.23 26.01 30.52
C MET A 307 13.48 26.47 31.97
N THR A 308 14.59 27.17 32.22
CA THR A 308 14.94 27.68 33.56
C THR A 308 14.05 28.87 33.92
N ALA A 309 13.87 29.81 32.99
CA ALA A 309 12.96 30.96 33.17
C ALA A 309 11.49 30.53 33.34
N MET A 310 11.08 29.44 32.69
CA MET A 310 9.72 28.89 32.82
C MET A 310 9.50 28.23 34.19
N ARG A 311 10.53 27.63 34.80
CA ARG A 311 10.47 27.06 36.15
C ARG A 311 10.44 28.13 37.24
N GLU A 312 11.20 29.22 37.09
CA GLU A 312 11.16 30.36 38.02
C GLU A 312 9.81 31.09 37.99
N ARG A 313 9.20 31.26 36.81
CA ARG A 313 7.86 31.85 36.69
C ARG A 313 6.74 30.98 37.27
N ALA A 314 6.94 29.67 37.38
CA ALA A 314 5.93 28.75 37.88
C ALA A 314 5.93 28.59 39.41
N GLY A 315 6.82 29.27 40.15
CA GLY A 315 6.84 29.24 41.62
C GLY A 315 7.11 27.86 42.25
N LEU A 316 7.55 26.88 41.46
CA LEU A 316 7.81 25.52 41.90
C LEU A 316 9.25 25.41 42.40
N ALA A 317 9.49 25.83 43.64
CA ALA A 317 10.74 25.52 44.35
C ALA A 317 10.80 24.00 44.61
N ALA A 318 11.79 23.32 44.03
CA ALA A 318 12.05 21.92 44.33
C ALA A 318 12.46 21.76 45.80
N LEU A 319 11.76 20.89 46.53
CA LEU A 319 12.11 20.51 47.90
C LEU A 319 13.52 19.92 47.93
N SER A 320 14.32 20.32 48.93
CA SER A 320 15.67 19.78 49.07
C SER A 320 15.64 18.27 49.38
N PRO A 321 16.66 17.50 48.98
CA PRO A 321 16.72 16.06 49.25
C PRO A 321 16.58 15.69 50.74
N ALA A 322 16.97 16.59 51.64
CA ALA A 322 16.83 16.43 53.09
C ALA A 322 15.37 16.53 53.58
N ALA A 323 14.50 17.24 52.86
CA ALA A 323 13.08 17.38 53.19
C ALA A 323 12.26 16.14 52.76
N VAL A 324 12.67 15.46 51.69
CA VAL A 324 12.01 14.25 51.17
C VAL A 324 12.21 13.05 52.12
N LEU A 325 13.36 12.95 52.78
CA LEU A 325 13.67 11.87 53.73
C LEU A 325 12.95 12.00 55.08
N ARG A 326 12.50 13.20 55.48
CA ARG A 326 11.72 13.39 56.71
C ARG A 326 10.22 13.10 56.55
N ALA A 327 9.69 13.11 55.33
CA ALA A 327 8.27 12.87 55.06
C ALA A 327 7.90 11.37 55.00
N ALA A 328 8.89 10.46 54.90
CA ALA A 328 8.66 9.01 54.83
C ALA A 328 8.63 8.30 56.20
N GLY A 329 8.83 9.03 57.32
CA GLY A 329 9.00 8.46 58.66
C GLY A 329 7.77 8.46 59.58
N THR A 330 6.60 8.93 59.14
CA THR A 330 5.43 9.07 60.02
C THR A 330 4.15 8.63 59.32
N LYS A 331 3.85 7.32 59.40
CA LYS A 331 2.51 6.73 59.45
C LYS A 331 2.65 5.26 59.87
N LYS A 332 2.57 5.02 61.19
CA LYS A 332 1.99 3.79 61.75
C LYS A 332 0.50 4.09 61.94
#